data_AF-A0A6G1YUA7-F1
#
_entry.id   AF-A0A6G1YUA7-F1
#
_cell.length_a   1.000
_cell.length_b   1.000
_cell.length_c   1.000
_cell.angle_alpha   90.00
_cell.angle_beta   90.00
_cell.angle_gamma   90.00
#
_symmetry.space_group_name_H-M   'P 1'
#
loop_
_entity.id
_entity.type
_entity.pdbx_description
1 polymer ?
#
loop_
_entity_poly.entity_id
_entity_poly.type
_entity_poly.pdbx_seq_one_letter_code
_entity_poly.pdbx_strand_id
1 'polypeptide(L)'
;FLSEALLIGLIGSTLAILVGGGGAYIMTDFAPRGPGGGGAAAAHVSPIFIPHDILNVWILSVVLSLAAGLFPAWKASRLSPLEALRR
;
A
#
# COMPACT_ATOMS: atom_id res chain seq x y z
N PHE A 1 -5.62 15.81 -11.26
CA PHE A 1 -4.55 14.81 -11.48
C PHE A 1 -3.56 14.69 -10.33
N LEU A 2 -2.67 15.66 -10.08
CA LEU A 2 -1.66 15.46 -9.02
C LEU A 2 -2.24 15.46 -7.60
N SER A 3 -3.20 16.35 -7.31
CA SER A 3 -3.93 16.36 -6.04
C SER A 3 -4.76 15.10 -5.82
N GLU A 4 -5.40 14.59 -6.87
CA GLU A 4 -6.14 13.32 -6.83
C GLU A 4 -5.19 12.15 -6.56
N ALA A 5 -4.04 12.10 -7.24
CA ALA A 5 -3.02 11.08 -7.03
C ALA A 5 -2.47 11.11 -5.59
N LEU A 6 -2.30 12.30 -5.02
CA LEU A 6 -1.92 12.46 -3.61
C LEU A 6 -3.02 11.90 -2.69
N LEU A 7 -4.28 12.28 -2.88
CA LEU A 7 -5.39 11.82 -2.06
C LEU A 7 -5.56 10.30 -2.13
N ILE A 8 -5.53 9.74 -3.35
CA ILE A 8 -5.59 8.29 -3.55
C ILE A 8 -4.38 7.61 -2.90
N GLY A 9 -3.19 8.18 -3.02
CA GLY A 9 -1.98 7.66 -2.39
C GLY A 9 -2.06 7.65 -0.87
N LEU A 10 -2.58 8.71 -0.23
CA LEU A 10 -2.76 8.79 1.22
C LEU A 10 -3.80 7.78 1.73
N ILE A 11 -4.93 7.67 1.04
CA ILE A 11 -5.99 6.71 1.40
C ILE A 11 -5.48 5.27 1.19
N GLY A 12 -4.88 4.99 0.03
CA GLY A 12 -4.38 3.67 -0.33
C GLY A 12 -3.26 3.18 0.57
N SER A 13 -2.29 4.04 0.91
CA SER A 13 -1.20 3.70 1.83
C SER A 13 -1.69 3.42 3.26
N THR A 14 -2.71 4.16 3.72
CA THR A 14 -3.34 3.91 5.03
C THR A 14 -4.10 2.57 5.02
N LEU A 15 -4.87 2.29 3.98
CA LEU A 15 -5.56 1.01 3.81
C LEU A 15 -4.58 -0.16 3.68
N ALA A 16 -3.44 0.04 3.01
CA ALA A 16 -2.41 -0.99 2.87
C ALA A 16 -1.86 -1.43 4.23
N ILE A 17 -1.66 -0.52 5.19
CA ILE A 17 -1.22 -0.87 6.56
C ILE A 17 -2.29 -1.71 7.26
N LEU A 18 -3.57 -1.32 7.16
CA LEU A 18 -4.66 -2.05 7.81
C LEU A 18 -4.82 -3.45 7.22
N VAL A 19 -4.84 -3.56 5.90
CA VAL A 19 -4.99 -4.84 5.19
C VAL A 19 -3.75 -5.70 5.36
N GLY A 20 -2.54 -5.14 5.25
CA GLY A 20 -1.29 -5.88 5.44
C GLY A 20 -1.10 -6.35 6.88
N GLY A 21 -1.43 -5.50 7.85
CA GLY A 21 -1.43 -5.84 9.27
C GLY A 21 -2.42 -6.95 9.60
N GLY A 22 -3.68 -6.81 9.17
CA GLY A 22 -4.69 -7.87 9.33
C GLY A 22 -4.32 -9.17 8.61
N GLY A 23 -3.80 -9.06 7.38
CA GLY A 23 -3.34 -10.19 6.58
C GLY A 23 -2.20 -10.96 7.23
N ALA A 24 -1.30 -10.29 7.96
CA ALA A 24 -0.23 -10.96 8.69
C ALA A 24 -0.75 -11.87 9.82
N TYR A 25 -1.80 -11.45 10.54
CA TYR A 25 -2.46 -12.29 11.54
C TYR A 25 -3.18 -13.47 10.88
N ILE A 26 -3.89 -13.23 9.77
CA ILE A 26 -4.52 -14.31 9.02
C ILE A 26 -3.47 -15.34 8.53
N MET A 27 -2.33 -14.89 8.01
CA MET A 27 -1.24 -15.78 7.61
C MET A 27 -0.65 -16.59 8.77
N THR A 28 -0.65 -16.05 9.98
CA THR A 28 -0.18 -16.74 11.18
C THR A 28 -1.02 -17.99 11.47
N ASP A 29 -2.34 -17.93 11.22
CA ASP A 29 -3.25 -19.08 11.41
C ASP A 29 -3.00 -20.21 10.40
N PHE A 30 -2.46 -19.87 9.22
CA PHE A 30 -2.10 -20.83 8.17
C PHE A 30 -0.65 -21.32 8.26
N ALA A 31 0.15 -20.82 9.21
CA ALA A 31 1.54 -21.23 9.35
C ALA A 31 1.63 -22.74 9.70
N PRO A 32 2.58 -23.50 9.10
CA PRO A 32 2.75 -24.91 9.40
C PRO A 32 2.97 -25.12 10.90
N ARG A 33 2.11 -25.93 11.52
CA ARG A 33 2.34 -26.41 12.88
C ARG A 33 3.59 -27.29 12.81
N GLY A 34 4.63 -26.92 13.57
CA GLY A 34 5.95 -27.55 13.50
C GLY A 34 5.90 -29.09 13.62
N PRO A 35 6.97 -29.78 13.19
CA PRO A 35 7.04 -31.24 13.19
C PRO A 35 6.96 -31.78 14.64
N GLY A 36 5.74 -32.15 15.03
CA GLY A 36 5.35 -32.42 16.41
C GLY A 36 3.83 -32.35 16.53
N GLY A 37 3.14 -33.16 15.73
CA GLY A 37 1.69 -33.20 15.67
C GLY A 37 1.07 -33.52 17.03
N GLY A 38 0.10 -32.70 17.44
CA GLY A 38 -0.85 -33.02 18.50
C GLY A 38 -0.36 -32.72 19.93
N GLY A 39 -0.44 -31.46 20.36
CA GLY A 39 -0.38 -31.12 21.78
C GLY A 39 0.22 -29.75 22.09
N ALA A 40 -0.64 -28.83 22.55
CA ALA A 40 -0.36 -27.63 23.36
C ALA A 40 0.62 -26.53 22.88
N ALA A 41 1.39 -26.69 21.81
CA ALA A 41 2.23 -25.61 21.28
C ALA A 41 2.33 -25.67 19.75
N ALA A 42 1.24 -25.31 19.06
CA ALA A 42 1.39 -24.87 17.68
C ALA A 42 2.41 -23.72 17.67
N ALA A 43 3.47 -23.84 16.88
CA ALA A 43 4.48 -22.80 16.74
C ALA A 43 3.79 -21.49 16.34
N HIS A 44 3.55 -20.61 17.30
CA HIS A 44 2.85 -19.36 17.08
C HIS A 44 3.86 -18.37 16.50
N VAL A 45 3.80 -18.14 15.20
CA VAL A 45 4.61 -17.12 14.53
C VAL A 45 3.93 -15.77 14.74
N SER A 46 4.31 -15.03 15.78
CA SER A 46 3.71 -13.70 16.02
C SER A 46 4.28 -12.68 15.01
N PRO A 47 3.44 -11.94 14.27
CA PRO A 47 3.92 -10.89 13.38
C PRO A 47 4.53 -9.73 14.20
N ILE A 48 5.72 -9.29 13.79
CA ILE A 48 6.44 -8.17 14.42
C ILE A 48 6.35 -6.97 13.48
N PHE A 49 5.80 -5.87 13.98
CA PHE A 49 5.64 -4.64 13.22
C PHE A 49 6.61 -3.58 13.72
N ILE A 50 7.63 -3.28 12.91
CA ILE A 50 8.61 -2.24 13.21
C ILE A 50 8.04 -0.90 12.71
N PRO A 51 7.90 0.14 13.56
CA PRO A 51 7.30 1.41 13.16
C PRO A 51 8.02 2.08 11.97
N HIS A 52 9.35 1.94 11.91
CA HIS A 52 10.16 2.44 10.81
C HIS A 52 9.78 1.80 9.46
N ASP A 53 9.55 0.49 9.43
CA ASP A 53 9.20 -0.22 8.20
C ASP A 53 7.78 0.14 7.74
N ILE A 54 6.85 0.30 8.68
CA ILE A 54 5.50 0.81 8.39
C ILE A 54 5.58 2.20 7.73
N LEU A 55 6.36 3.11 8.31
CA LEU A 55 6.54 4.45 7.76
C LEU A 55 7.18 4.41 6.37
N ASN A 56 8.19 3.57 6.16
CA ASN A 56 8.83 3.43 4.85
C ASN A 56 7.86 2.94 3.79
N VAL A 57 7.06 1.91 4.08
CA VAL A 57 6.06 1.38 3.14
C VAL A 57 4.98 2.43 2.85
N TRP A 58 4.54 3.18 3.86
CA TRP A 58 3.55 4.23 3.69
C TRP A 58 4.07 5.36 2.79
N ILE A 59 5.26 5.90 3.09
CA ILE A 59 5.91 6.96 2.31
C ILE A 59 6.16 6.48 0.87
N LEU A 60 6.71 5.27 0.71
CA LEU A 60 6.98 4.69 -0.61
C LEU A 60 5.70 4.57 -1.44
N SER A 61 4.59 4.14 -0.85
CA SER A 61 3.30 4.02 -1.52
C SER A 61 2.72 5.38 -1.96
N VAL A 62 2.85 6.40 -1.12
CA VAL A 62 2.46 7.78 -1.45
C VAL A 62 3.32 8.32 -2.60
N VAL A 63 4.64 8.13 -2.53
CA VAL A 63 5.57 8.57 -3.58
C VAL A 63 5.28 7.88 -4.91
N LEU A 64 5.02 6.56 -4.91
CA LEU A 64 4.64 5.83 -6.12
C LEU A 64 3.34 6.36 -6.72
N SER A 65 2.36 6.68 -5.88
CA SER A 65 1.08 7.25 -6.34
C SER A 65 1.29 8.64 -6.97
N LEU A 66 2.12 9.49 -6.36
CA LEU A 66 2.51 10.78 -6.93
C LEU A 66 3.26 10.62 -8.25
N ALA A 67 4.22 9.69 -8.33
CA ALA A 67 4.96 9.41 -9.54
C ALA A 67 4.04 8.96 -10.69
N ALA A 68 3.06 8.09 -10.38
CA ALA A 68 2.04 7.66 -11.34
C ALA A 68 1.14 8.82 -11.81
N GLY A 69 0.77 9.73 -10.92
CA GLY A 69 -0.02 10.92 -11.25
C GLY A 69 0.76 12.03 -11.96
N LEU A 70 2.08 12.03 -11.87
CA LEU A 70 2.93 13.09 -12.39
C LEU A 70 2.95 13.14 -13.92
N PHE A 71 3.08 11.99 -14.59
CA PHE A 71 3.07 11.92 -16.06
C PHE A 71 1.76 12.46 -16.68
N PRO A 72 0.54 12.01 -16.27
CA PRO A 72 -0.69 12.54 -16.82
C PRO A 72 -0.92 14.01 -16.42
N ALA A 73 -0.53 14.43 -15.21
CA ALA A 73 -0.62 15.84 -14.80
C ALA A 73 0.26 16.73 -15.67
N TRP A 74 1.49 16.31 -15.94
CA TRP A 74 2.41 17.02 -16.82
C TRP A 74 1.86 17.10 -18.25
N LYS A 75 1.37 15.98 -18.79
CA LYS A 75 0.73 15.95 -20.11
C LYS A 75 -0.47 16.91 -20.17
N ALA A 76 -1.32 16.94 -19.15
CA ALA A 76 -2.48 17.82 -19.08
C ALA A 76 -2.10 19.30 -19.00
N SER A 77 -1.01 19.62 -18.28
CA SER A 77 -0.55 21.02 -18.13
C SER A 77 -0.10 21.68 -19.43
N ARG A 78 0.21 20.89 -20.46
CA ARG A 78 0.70 21.37 -21.76
C ARG A 78 -0.37 21.39 -22.86
N LEU A 79 -1.62 21.01 -22.57
CA LEU A 79 -2.72 21.06 -23.53
C LEU A 79 -3.21 22.50 -23.71
N SER A 80 -3.29 22.96 -24.95
CA SER A 80 -3.86 24.28 -25.22
C SER A 80 -5.38 24.27 -25.03
N PRO A 81 -6.00 25.37 -24.54
CA PRO A 81 -7.44 25.43 -24.34
C PRO A 81 -8.25 25.19 -25.63
N LEU A 82 -7.73 25.62 -26.78
CA LEU A 82 -8.35 25.41 -28.09
C LEU A 82 -8.33 23.92 -28.50
N GLU A 83 -7.24 23.20 -28.24
CA GLU A 83 -7.17 21.75 -28.48
C GLU A 83 -8.07 20.96 -27.54
N ALA A 84 -8.24 21.43 -26.31
CA ALA A 84 -9.13 20.80 -25.33
C ALA A 84 -10.61 20.96 -25.68
N LEU A 85 -11.00 22.08 -26.33
CA LEU A 85 -12.39 22.37 -26.71
C LEU A 85 -12.82 21.74 -28.05
N ARG A 86 -11.85 21.41 -28.91
CA ARG A 86 -12.11 20.86 -30.26
C ARG A 86 -12.30 19.34 -30.28
N ARG A 87 -12.22 18.68 -29.14
CA ARG A 87 -12.43 17.25 -28.93
C ARG A 87 -13.57 17.03 -27.95
#